data_AF-A0A154PTC0-F1
#
_entry.id   AF-A0A154PTC0-F1
#
_cell.length_a   1.000
_cell.length_b   1.000
_cell.length_c   1.000
_cell.angle_alpha   90.00
_cell.angle_beta   90.00
_cell.angle_gamma   90.00
#
_symmetry.space_group_name_H-M   'P 1'
#
loop_
_entity.id
_entity.type
_entity.pdbx_description
1 polymer ?
#
loop_
_entity_poly.entity_id
_entity_poly.type
_entity_poly.pdbx_seq_one_letter_code
_entity_poly.pdbx_strand_id
1 'polypeptide(L)'
;KCVSNFTAAIEPCLEPAEKENKKIIQNITDSLLNFVCFKEGDRIALFISANGPECLQSKQQEIGNCVNATFGKYVPPIDPNSGSLVGLDSLPTLVLGQKECGDISTVQGCIVKELEKCSDPTPANIVDSIFNFILRVTPCKDVMAV
;
A
#
# COMPACT_ATOMS: atom_id res chain seq x y z
N LYS A 1 -6.82 -16.15 6.83
CA LYS A 1 -7.82 -16.00 7.92
C LYS A 1 -7.83 -14.59 8.53
N CYS A 2 -6.69 -13.93 8.76
CA CYS A 2 -6.68 -12.55 9.28
C CYS A 2 -7.35 -11.55 8.33
N VAL A 3 -6.95 -11.53 7.06
CA VAL A 3 -7.51 -10.58 6.06
C VAL A 3 -8.99 -10.84 5.79
N SER A 4 -9.42 -12.09 5.69
CA SER A 4 -10.84 -12.43 5.51
C SER A 4 -11.70 -11.97 6.69
N ASN A 5 -11.23 -12.15 7.93
CA ASN A 5 -11.96 -11.73 9.12
C ASN A 5 -12.00 -10.21 9.25
N PHE A 6 -10.87 -9.54 9.00
CA PHE A 6 -10.79 -8.10 9.01
C PHE A 6 -11.73 -7.46 7.98
N THR A 7 -11.65 -7.91 6.73
CA THR A 7 -12.49 -7.40 5.64
C THR A 7 -13.98 -7.68 5.84
N ALA A 8 -14.35 -8.74 6.57
CA ALA A 8 -15.74 -8.98 6.96
C ALA A 8 -16.18 -8.09 8.14
N ALA A 9 -15.29 -7.79 9.09
CA ALA A 9 -15.60 -6.95 10.23
C ALA A 9 -15.84 -5.48 9.85
N ILE A 10 -15.15 -4.97 8.84
CA ILE A 10 -15.30 -3.58 8.36
C ILE A 10 -16.45 -3.41 7.36
N GLU A 11 -16.98 -4.49 6.79
CA GLU A 11 -18.03 -4.46 5.76
C GLU A 11 -19.32 -3.71 6.17
N PRO A 12 -19.79 -3.74 7.43
CA PRO A 12 -20.93 -2.94 7.86
C PRO A 12 -20.68 -1.43 7.80
N CYS A 13 -19.42 -1.00 7.86
CA CYS A 13 -19.02 0.41 7.80
C CYS A 13 -18.86 0.92 6.36
N LEU A 14 -18.87 0.01 5.38
CA LEU A 14 -18.63 0.34 3.98
C LEU A 14 -19.93 0.72 3.25
N GLU A 15 -19.85 1.74 2.41
CA GLU A 15 -20.88 2.08 1.44
C GLU A 15 -21.00 0.99 0.36
N PRO A 16 -22.16 0.89 -0.33
CA PRO A 16 -22.37 -0.13 -1.37
C PRO A 16 -21.28 -0.14 -2.46
N ALA A 17 -20.79 1.03 -2.85
CA ALA A 17 -19.72 1.16 -3.85
C ALA A 17 -18.34 0.66 -3.34
N GLU A 18 -18.09 0.72 -2.03
CA GLU A 18 -16.84 0.28 -1.42
C GLU A 18 -16.81 -1.23 -1.17
N LYS A 19 -17.98 -1.86 -1.01
CA LYS A 19 -18.09 -3.31 -0.83
C LYS A 19 -17.58 -4.08 -2.05
N GLU A 20 -17.61 -3.50 -3.25
CA GLU A 20 -16.99 -4.10 -4.43
C GLU A 20 -15.45 -4.17 -4.31
N ASN A 21 -14.84 -3.20 -3.64
CA ASN A 21 -13.39 -3.11 -3.43
C ASN A 21 -12.87 -4.08 -2.35
N LYS A 22 -13.76 -4.62 -1.52
CA LYS A 22 -13.43 -5.71 -0.58
C LYS A 22 -12.78 -6.89 -1.30
N LYS A 23 -13.33 -7.29 -2.44
CA LYS A 23 -12.79 -8.39 -3.26
C LYS A 23 -11.43 -8.04 -3.84
N ILE A 24 -11.23 -6.77 -4.21
CA ILE A 24 -9.94 -6.29 -4.73
C ILE A 24 -8.86 -6.42 -3.65
N ILE A 25 -9.11 -5.97 -2.41
CA ILE A 25 -8.13 -6.08 -1.31
C ILE A 25 -7.80 -7.54 -0.97
N GLN A 26 -8.82 -8.42 -0.95
CA GLN A 26 -8.61 -9.85 -0.74
C GLN A 26 -7.76 -10.45 -1.88
N ASN A 27 -8.09 -10.15 -3.13
CA ASN A 27 -7.36 -10.63 -4.30
C ASN A 27 -5.92 -10.11 -4.35
N ILE A 28 -5.68 -8.83 -4.01
CA ILE A 28 -4.33 -8.26 -3.88
C ILE A 28 -3.57 -9.03 -2.81
N THR A 29 -4.16 -9.22 -1.62
CA THR A 29 -3.49 -9.89 -0.50
C THR A 29 -3.10 -11.32 -0.88
N ASP A 30 -4.03 -12.10 -1.42
CA ASP A 30 -3.77 -13.48 -1.84
C ASP A 30 -2.70 -13.53 -2.94
N SER A 31 -2.73 -12.57 -3.85
CA SER A 31 -1.77 -12.48 -4.93
C SER A 31 -0.39 -12.00 -4.48
N LEU A 32 -0.31 -11.11 -3.49
CA LEU A 32 0.95 -10.69 -2.84
C LEU A 32 1.56 -11.83 -2.05
N LEU A 33 0.74 -12.58 -1.30
CA LEU A 33 1.19 -13.81 -0.64
C LEU A 33 1.73 -14.80 -1.66
N ASN A 34 1.03 -14.98 -2.78
CA ASN A 34 1.52 -15.83 -3.87
C ASN A 34 2.79 -15.28 -4.53
N PHE A 35 2.99 -13.98 -4.62
CA PHE A 35 4.18 -13.34 -5.20
C PHE A 35 5.40 -13.48 -4.28
N VAL A 36 5.20 -13.22 -2.99
CA VAL A 36 6.24 -13.25 -1.96
C VAL A 36 6.62 -14.70 -1.63
N CYS A 37 5.64 -15.61 -1.57
CA CYS A 37 5.83 -17.04 -1.36
C CYS A 37 5.95 -17.83 -2.68
N PHE A 38 6.00 -17.16 -3.83
CA PHE A 38 6.18 -17.80 -5.13
C PHE A 38 7.53 -18.52 -5.16
N LYS A 39 7.58 -19.75 -5.69
CA LYS A 39 8.80 -20.58 -5.76
C LYS A 39 9.53 -20.64 -4.43
N GLU A 40 8.92 -21.29 -3.44
CA GLU A 40 9.51 -21.54 -2.11
C GLU A 40 9.91 -20.26 -1.34
N GLY A 41 9.45 -19.08 -1.78
CA GLY A 41 9.82 -17.83 -1.15
C GLY A 41 11.16 -17.26 -1.62
N ASP A 42 11.65 -17.62 -2.81
CA ASP A 42 12.93 -17.10 -3.36
C ASP A 42 13.02 -15.57 -3.28
N ARG A 43 11.91 -14.86 -3.52
CA ARG A 43 11.87 -13.40 -3.49
C ARG A 43 11.99 -12.84 -2.08
N ILE A 44 11.35 -13.47 -1.10
CA ILE A 44 11.50 -13.07 0.30
C ILE A 44 12.87 -13.47 0.85
N ALA A 45 13.41 -14.62 0.43
CA ALA A 45 14.76 -15.03 0.78
C ALA A 45 15.81 -14.07 0.22
N LEU A 46 15.67 -13.67 -1.05
CA LEU A 46 16.52 -12.68 -1.68
C LEU A 46 16.43 -11.33 -0.95
N PHE A 47 15.21 -10.88 -0.65
CA PHE A 47 14.97 -9.65 0.12
C PHE A 47 15.69 -9.68 1.49
N ILE A 48 15.57 -10.77 2.24
CA ILE A 48 16.22 -10.92 3.55
C ILE A 48 17.75 -10.98 3.40
N SER A 49 18.26 -11.74 2.42
CA SER A 49 19.71 -11.88 2.19
C SER A 49 20.38 -10.55 1.80
N ALA A 50 19.63 -9.64 1.19
CA ALA A 50 20.07 -8.30 0.82
C ALA A 50 19.91 -7.26 1.95
N ASN A 51 19.70 -7.69 3.20
CA ASN A 51 19.41 -6.84 4.36
C ASN A 51 18.19 -5.92 4.13
N GLY A 52 17.18 -6.42 3.41
CA GLY A 52 15.95 -5.70 3.14
C GLY A 52 15.20 -5.24 4.39
N PRO A 53 15.02 -6.09 5.42
CA PRO A 53 14.39 -5.70 6.68
C PRO A 53 15.11 -4.53 7.36
N GLU A 54 16.44 -4.57 7.43
CA GLU A 54 17.28 -3.54 8.04
C GLU A 54 17.22 -2.24 7.24
N CYS A 55 17.24 -2.33 5.91
CA CYS A 55 17.05 -1.18 5.01
C CYS A 55 15.68 -0.51 5.26
N LEU A 56 14.58 -1.28 5.28
CA LEU A 56 13.24 -0.74 5.59
C LEU A 56 13.19 -0.09 6.97
N GLN A 57 13.78 -0.73 7.98
CA GLN A 57 13.81 -0.19 9.33
C GLN A 57 14.59 1.12 9.39
N SER A 58 15.73 1.20 8.70
CA SER A 58 16.55 2.41 8.63
C SER A 58 15.88 3.57 7.89
N LYS A 59 14.92 3.26 6.99
CA LYS A 59 14.17 4.22 6.17
C LYS A 59 12.73 4.43 6.62
N GLN A 60 12.36 3.92 7.79
CA GLN A 60 10.98 3.93 8.27
C GLN A 60 10.38 5.34 8.31
N GLN A 61 11.17 6.34 8.72
CA GLN A 61 10.71 7.73 8.81
C GLN A 61 10.48 8.32 7.42
N GLU A 62 11.39 8.12 6.48
CA GLU A 62 11.29 8.61 5.11
C GLU A 62 10.14 7.94 4.34
N ILE A 63 9.96 6.63 4.54
CA ILE A 63 8.78 5.90 4.04
C ILE A 63 7.50 6.50 4.61
N GLY A 64 7.47 6.74 5.93
CA GLY A 64 6.33 7.39 6.59
C GLY A 64 6.04 8.77 6.00
N ASN A 65 7.07 9.54 5.67
CA ASN A 65 6.93 10.84 5.02
C ASN A 65 6.38 10.71 3.60
N CYS A 66 6.80 9.71 2.81
CA CYS A 66 6.24 9.44 1.47
C CYS A 66 4.72 9.18 1.54
N VAL A 67 4.31 8.36 2.50
CA VAL A 67 2.89 8.02 2.71
C VAL A 67 2.13 9.26 3.19
N ASN A 68 2.63 9.98 4.20
CA ASN A 68 1.95 11.17 4.72
C ASN A 68 1.84 12.31 3.71
N ALA A 69 2.88 12.53 2.89
CA ALA A 69 2.87 13.55 1.86
C ALA A 69 1.81 13.29 0.78
N THR A 70 1.52 12.02 0.49
CA THR A 70 0.59 11.65 -0.58
C THR A 70 -0.81 11.37 -0.05
N PHE A 71 -0.92 10.55 1.00
CA PHE A 71 -2.20 10.11 1.56
C PHE A 71 -2.67 10.92 2.77
N GLY A 72 -1.84 11.81 3.34
CA GLY A 72 -2.24 12.67 4.46
C GLY A 72 -3.44 13.55 4.13
N LYS A 73 -3.66 13.86 2.85
CA LYS A 73 -4.84 14.59 2.35
C LYS A 73 -6.17 13.84 2.55
N TYR A 74 -6.13 12.52 2.76
CA TYR A 74 -7.31 11.69 3.01
C TYR A 74 -7.62 11.50 4.50
N VAL A 75 -6.71 11.89 5.39
CA VAL A 75 -6.89 11.71 6.83
C VAL A 75 -7.70 12.89 7.38
N PRO A 76 -8.87 12.65 8.02
CA PRO A 76 -9.65 13.72 8.63
C PRO A 76 -8.85 14.39 9.77
N PRO A 77 -8.96 15.71 9.92
CA PRO A 77 -8.28 16.42 10.99
C PRO A 77 -8.78 15.99 12.36
N ILE A 78 -7.86 15.89 13.32
CA ILE A 78 -8.18 15.68 14.73
C ILE A 78 -8.56 17.03 15.33
N ASP A 79 -9.71 17.11 16.01
CA ASP A 79 -10.04 18.30 16.80
C ASP A 79 -9.05 18.43 17.96
N PRO A 80 -8.29 19.53 18.04
CA PRO A 80 -7.33 19.73 19.12
C PRO A 80 -7.99 19.86 20.51
N ASN A 81 -9.30 20.13 20.59
CA ASN A 81 -10.01 20.33 21.85
C ASN A 81 -10.70 19.05 22.38
N SER A 82 -11.13 18.15 21.49
CA SER A 82 -11.84 16.93 21.86
C SER A 82 -11.03 15.65 21.65
N GLY A 83 -9.89 15.73 20.93
CA GLY A 83 -9.10 14.57 20.54
C GLY A 83 -9.83 13.61 19.60
N SER A 84 -11.00 14.03 19.09
CA SER A 84 -11.86 13.23 18.23
C SER A 84 -11.62 13.55 16.76
N LEU A 85 -11.79 12.55 15.90
CA LEU A 85 -11.69 12.73 14.44
C LEU A 85 -12.90 13.52 13.95
N VAL A 86 -12.68 14.69 13.37
CA VAL A 86 -13.74 15.56 12.85
C VAL A 86 -14.01 15.22 11.39
N GLY A 87 -15.28 15.05 11.01
CA GLY A 87 -15.65 14.80 9.61
C GLY A 87 -15.53 13.34 9.19
N LEU A 88 -15.76 12.39 10.10
CA LEU A 88 -15.91 10.97 9.78
C LEU A 88 -17.05 10.73 8.77
N ASP A 89 -18.09 11.57 8.79
CA ASP A 89 -19.21 11.56 7.84
C ASP A 89 -18.83 12.10 6.44
N SER A 90 -17.65 12.71 6.31
CA SER A 90 -17.11 13.27 5.06
C SER A 90 -15.87 12.53 4.56
N LEU A 91 -15.67 11.30 5.05
CA LEU A 91 -14.58 10.47 4.57
C LEU A 91 -14.75 10.21 3.08
N PRO A 92 -13.69 10.40 2.27
CA PRO A 92 -13.75 10.06 0.87
C PRO A 92 -14.01 8.56 0.73
N THR A 93 -14.94 8.23 -0.15
CA THR A 93 -15.30 6.85 -0.47
C THR A 93 -14.02 6.11 -0.91
N LEU A 94 -13.76 4.95 -0.31
CA LEU A 94 -12.63 4.06 -0.55
C LEU A 94 -12.76 3.38 -1.93
N VAL A 95 -12.71 4.18 -2.98
CA VAL A 95 -12.76 3.74 -4.37
C VAL A 95 -11.40 3.97 -5.02
N LEU A 96 -10.84 2.90 -5.59
CA LEU A 96 -9.60 2.97 -6.37
C LEU A 96 -9.91 3.56 -7.77
N GLY A 97 -9.99 4.89 -7.84
CA GLY A 97 -10.10 5.66 -9.07
C GLY A 97 -8.74 6.06 -9.64
N GLN A 98 -8.76 6.81 -10.74
CA GLN A 98 -7.54 7.25 -11.44
C GLN A 98 -6.61 8.11 -10.56
N LYS A 99 -7.18 8.94 -9.68
CA LYS A 99 -6.41 9.78 -8.76
C LYS A 99 -5.68 8.91 -7.73
N GLU A 100 -6.40 7.98 -7.12
CA GLU A 100 -5.89 7.07 -6.09
C GLU A 100 -4.81 6.15 -6.69
N CYS A 101 -4.98 5.71 -7.94
CA CYS A 101 -3.97 4.96 -8.67
C CYS A 101 -2.69 5.80 -8.92
N GLY A 102 -2.83 7.07 -9.29
CA GLY A 102 -1.69 7.99 -9.44
C GLY A 102 -0.98 8.28 -8.11
N ASP A 103 -1.74 8.36 -7.01
CA ASP A 103 -1.18 8.50 -5.66
C ASP A 103 -0.40 7.26 -5.22
N ILE A 104 -0.89 6.05 -5.55
CA ILE A 104 -0.14 4.80 -5.33
C ILE A 104 1.20 4.83 -6.11
N SER A 105 1.18 5.24 -7.38
CA SER A 105 2.40 5.37 -8.19
C SER A 105 3.36 6.43 -7.64
N THR A 106 2.84 7.51 -7.07
CA THR A 106 3.63 8.57 -6.44
C THR A 106 4.33 8.06 -5.19
N VAL A 107 3.61 7.33 -4.33
CA VAL A 107 4.18 6.71 -3.13
C VAL A 107 5.21 5.64 -3.51
N GLN A 108 4.92 4.81 -4.51
CA GLN A 108 5.87 3.82 -5.04
C GLN A 108 7.20 4.49 -5.40
N GLY A 109 7.17 5.50 -6.27
CA GLY A 109 8.39 6.19 -6.71
C GLY A 109 9.15 6.85 -5.55
N CYS A 110 8.44 7.42 -4.58
CA CYS A 110 9.04 7.99 -3.38
C CYS A 110 9.74 6.93 -2.53
N ILE A 111 9.06 5.81 -2.23
CA ILE A 111 9.61 4.73 -1.41
C ILE A 111 10.81 4.08 -2.10
N VAL A 112 10.68 3.73 -3.38
CA VAL A 112 11.77 3.09 -4.15
C VAL A 112 13.02 3.96 -4.13
N LYS A 113 12.88 5.27 -4.36
CA LYS A 113 13.98 6.23 -4.32
C LYS A 113 14.68 6.31 -2.95
N GLU A 114 13.95 6.14 -1.86
CA GLU A 114 14.56 6.11 -0.51
C GLU A 114 15.27 4.78 -0.24
N LEU A 115 14.76 3.67 -0.77
CA LEU A 115 15.36 2.34 -0.63
C LEU A 115 16.57 2.14 -1.52
N GLU A 116 16.66 2.82 -2.66
CA GLU A 116 17.85 2.85 -3.51
C GLU A 116 19.07 3.46 -2.81
N LYS A 117 18.86 4.21 -1.71
CA LYS A 117 19.95 4.76 -0.89
C LYS A 117 20.56 3.75 0.08
N CYS A 118 20.00 2.54 0.18
CA CYS A 118 20.59 1.45 0.95
C CYS A 118 21.83 0.89 0.23
N SER A 119 22.66 0.14 0.96
CA SER A 119 23.91 -0.42 0.41
C SER A 119 23.68 -1.45 -0.69
N ASP A 120 22.53 -2.11 -0.68
CA ASP A 120 22.10 -3.06 -1.71
C ASP A 120 20.81 -2.52 -2.35
N PRO A 121 20.72 -2.42 -3.70
CA PRO A 121 19.52 -1.94 -4.39
C PRO A 121 18.41 -3.00 -4.51
N THR A 122 18.69 -4.26 -4.18
CA THR A 122 17.75 -5.38 -4.27
C THR A 122 16.45 -5.16 -3.50
N PRO A 123 16.45 -4.62 -2.26
CA PRO A 123 15.22 -4.28 -1.53
C PRO A 123 14.33 -3.30 -2.29
N ALA A 124 14.92 -2.29 -2.93
CA ALA A 124 14.19 -1.31 -3.73
C ALA A 124 13.51 -1.97 -4.94
N ASN A 125 14.24 -2.80 -5.69
CA ASN A 125 13.72 -3.51 -6.86
C ASN A 125 12.56 -4.47 -6.52
N ILE A 126 12.65 -5.15 -5.37
CA ILE A 126 11.59 -6.07 -4.91
C ILE A 126 10.34 -5.28 -4.51
N VAL A 127 10.50 -4.18 -3.78
CA VAL A 127 9.38 -3.29 -3.40
C VAL A 127 8.74 -2.67 -4.64
N ASP A 128 9.53 -2.21 -5.60
CA ASP A 128 9.02 -1.70 -6.89
C ASP A 128 8.19 -2.77 -7.63
N SER A 129 8.71 -4.00 -7.70
CA SER A 129 8.01 -5.13 -8.32
C SER A 129 6.68 -5.46 -7.61
N ILE A 130 6.61 -5.29 -6.29
CA ILE A 130 5.38 -5.46 -5.50
C ILE A 130 4.36 -4.39 -5.87
N PHE A 131 4.75 -3.12 -5.93
CA PHE A 131 3.84 -2.04 -6.33
C PHE A 131 3.34 -2.20 -7.76
N ASN A 132 4.23 -2.50 -8.70
CA ASN A 132 3.88 -2.79 -10.10
C ASN A 132 2.89 -3.96 -10.20
N PHE A 133 3.04 -4.98 -9.36
CA PHE A 133 2.10 -6.08 -9.29
C PHE A 133 0.72 -5.63 -8.78
N ILE A 134 0.68 -4.84 -7.69
CA ILE A 134 -0.57 -4.27 -7.13
C ILE A 134 -1.31 -3.45 -8.18
N LEU A 135 -0.61 -2.56 -8.89
CA LEU A 135 -1.22 -1.73 -9.94
C LEU A 135 -1.81 -2.59 -11.07
N ARG A 136 -1.13 -3.68 -11.44
CA ARG A 136 -1.60 -4.59 -12.50
C ARG A 136 -2.86 -5.38 -12.13
N VAL A 137 -3.01 -5.78 -10.87
CA VAL A 137 -4.15 -6.59 -10.40
C VAL A 137 -5.32 -5.76 -9.88
N THR A 138 -5.23 -4.44 -10.00
CA THR A 138 -6.27 -3.48 -9.62
C THR A 138 -6.81 -2.74 -10.85
N PRO A 139 -7.88 -1.96 -10.71
CA PRO A 139 -8.32 -1.03 -11.77
C PRO A 139 -7.25 -0.02 -12.22
N CYS A 140 -6.10 0.04 -11.53
CA CYS A 140 -4.98 0.95 -11.79
C CYS A 140 -4.03 0.51 -12.92
N LYS A 141 -4.31 -0.60 -13.60
CA LYS A 141 -3.43 -1.17 -14.64
C LYS A 141 -2.98 -0.15 -15.71
N ASP A 142 -3.82 0.84 -16.01
CA ASP A 142 -3.59 1.81 -17.08
C ASP A 142 -2.65 2.96 -16.65
N VAL A 143 -2.42 3.13 -15.33
CA VAL A 143 -1.43 4.10 -14.80
C VAL A 143 0.00 3.63 -15.02
N MET A 144 0.20 2.34 -15.33
CA MET A 144 1.52 1.78 -15.68
C MET A 144 1.99 2.14 -17.10
N ALA A 145 1.19 2.89 -17.89
CA ALA A 145 1.45 3.19 -19.31
C ALA A 145 2.15 4.55 -19.56
N VAL A 146 2.75 5.16 -18.54
CA VAL A 146 3.47 6.45 -18.64
C VAL A 146 4.94 6.28 -18.32
#